data_AF-A0A820GGL6-F1
#
_entry.id   AF-A0A820GGL6-F1
#
_cell.length_a   1.000
_cell.length_b   1.000
_cell.length_c   1.000
_cell.angle_alpha   90.00
_cell.angle_beta   90.00
_cell.angle_gamma   90.00
#
_symmetry.space_group_name_H-M   'P 1'
#
loop_
_entity.id
_entity.type
_entity.pdbx_description
1 polymer ?
#
loop_
_entity_poly.entity_id
_entity_poly.type
_entity_poly.pdbx_seq_one_letter_code
_entity_poly.pdbx_strand_id
1 'polypeptide(L)'
;MEYLPKIISSAQQSFSGKNPILTVVYRIYGCIYHRHNNNDLVLKYLRKCLDIQERTLPREHFHLSLTYSLFGSVYLEQENYTETYNSCQKALENIDSSSDNPFLAEIMEILGECHFKKNNYSDAMNCFKKALDIGIKSKLNEQHFLIRIYRRLGFICSVEEGYANSLDYYKKAIPIAEE
;
A
#
# COMPACT_ATOMS: atom_id res chain seq x y z
N MET A 1 -12.67 -3.52 -21.05
CA MET A 1 -13.06 -2.46 -20.10
C MET A 1 -14.58 -2.26 -19.94
N GLU A 2 -15.42 -2.85 -20.82
CA GLU A 2 -16.87 -2.54 -20.88
C GLU A 2 -17.77 -3.31 -19.87
N TYR A 3 -17.27 -4.40 -19.29
CA TYR A 3 -18.06 -5.26 -18.40
C TYR A 3 -18.12 -4.78 -16.94
N LEU A 4 -17.21 -3.91 -16.53
CA LEU A 4 -17.07 -3.46 -15.14
C LEU A 4 -18.18 -2.51 -14.65
N PRO A 5 -18.63 -1.50 -15.43
CA PRO A 5 -19.81 -0.71 -15.06
C PRO A 5 -21.05 -1.58 -14.90
N LYS A 6 -21.18 -2.63 -15.72
CA LYS A 6 -22.24 -3.63 -15.63
C LYS A 6 -22.17 -4.46 -14.35
N ILE A 7 -20.97 -4.87 -13.92
CA ILE A 7 -20.76 -5.61 -12.66
C ILE A 7 -21.09 -4.72 -11.45
N ILE A 8 -20.74 -3.43 -11.50
CA ILE A 8 -21.08 -2.47 -10.43
C ILE A 8 -22.59 -2.23 -10.40
N SER A 9 -23.23 -2.01 -11.55
CA SER A 9 -24.69 -1.83 -11.61
C SER A 9 -25.45 -3.09 -11.20
N SER A 10 -24.95 -4.28 -11.56
CA SER A 10 -25.56 -5.54 -11.13
C SER A 10 -25.35 -5.80 -9.65
N ALA A 11 -24.18 -5.50 -9.09
CA ALA A 11 -23.92 -5.61 -7.66
C ALA A 11 -24.72 -4.57 -6.84
N GLN A 12 -24.97 -3.39 -7.40
CA GLN A 12 -25.85 -2.36 -6.82
C GLN A 12 -27.35 -2.72 -6.92
N GLN A 13 -27.77 -3.42 -7.98
CA GLN A 13 -29.16 -3.87 -8.17
C GLN A 13 -29.51 -5.13 -7.38
N SER A 14 -28.59 -6.09 -7.30
CA SER A 14 -28.85 -7.39 -6.65
C SER A 14 -28.74 -7.35 -5.13
N PHE A 15 -28.05 -6.35 -4.56
CA PHE A 15 -27.79 -6.31 -3.13
C PHE A 15 -28.03 -4.92 -2.57
N SER A 16 -28.76 -4.85 -1.46
CA SER A 16 -29.22 -3.65 -0.77
C SER A 16 -28.08 -2.82 -0.16
N GLY A 17 -27.18 -2.26 -0.99
CA GLY A 17 -26.20 -1.22 -0.63
C GLY A 17 -25.17 -1.54 0.47
N LYS A 18 -25.26 -2.71 1.10
CA LYS A 18 -24.55 -3.08 2.36
C LYS A 18 -23.65 -4.31 2.20
N ASN A 19 -23.27 -4.68 0.98
CA ASN A 19 -22.58 -5.93 0.74
C ASN A 19 -21.04 -5.76 0.67
N PRO A 20 -20.25 -6.54 1.45
CA PRO A 20 -18.79 -6.63 1.38
C PRO A 20 -18.20 -6.91 -0.01
N ILE A 21 -18.99 -7.41 -0.96
CA ILE A 21 -18.55 -7.61 -2.35
C ILE A 21 -18.30 -6.26 -3.06
N LEU A 22 -19.02 -5.20 -2.69
CA LEU A 22 -18.86 -3.86 -3.29
C LEU A 22 -17.52 -3.21 -2.90
N THR A 23 -17.05 -3.47 -1.67
CA THR A 23 -15.77 -2.93 -1.17
C THR A 23 -14.60 -3.61 -1.87
N VAL A 24 -14.68 -4.91 -2.12
CA VAL A 24 -13.70 -5.66 -2.93
C VAL A 24 -13.67 -5.15 -4.37
N VAL A 25 -14.83 -4.85 -4.96
CA VAL A 25 -14.94 -4.32 -6.34
C VAL A 25 -14.35 -2.91 -6.48
N TYR A 26 -14.58 -2.01 -5.51
CA TYR A 26 -13.94 -0.69 -5.52
C TYR A 26 -12.43 -0.76 -5.27
N ARG A 27 -11.98 -1.70 -4.44
CA ARG A 27 -10.56 -1.98 -4.20
C ARG A 27 -9.85 -2.44 -5.49
N ILE A 28 -10.47 -3.38 -6.21
CA ILE A 28 -10.00 -3.85 -7.53
C ILE A 28 -10.00 -2.70 -8.55
N TYR A 29 -10.95 -1.77 -8.46
CA TYR A 29 -10.99 -0.57 -9.29
C TYR A 29 -9.79 0.37 -9.04
N GLY A 30 -9.41 0.56 -7.77
CA GLY A 30 -8.22 1.34 -7.40
C GLY A 30 -6.95 0.77 -8.00
N CYS A 31 -6.77 -0.56 -7.92
CA CYS A 31 -5.61 -1.24 -8.51
C CYS A 31 -5.61 -1.20 -10.06
N ILE A 32 -6.78 -1.24 -10.71
CA ILE A 32 -6.87 -1.24 -12.18
C ILE A 32 -6.62 0.15 -12.77
N TYR A 33 -7.06 1.23 -12.12
CA TYR A 33 -6.89 2.60 -12.65
C TYR A 33 -5.58 3.27 -12.27
N HIS A 34 -4.89 2.80 -11.22
CA HIS A 34 -3.48 3.11 -10.94
C HIS A 34 -2.57 2.72 -12.13
N ARG A 35 -3.00 1.77 -12.98
CA ARG A 35 -2.32 1.45 -14.25
C ARG A 35 -2.66 2.38 -15.42
N HIS A 36 -3.64 3.26 -15.28
CA HIS A 36 -4.15 4.14 -16.35
C HIS A 36 -4.02 5.64 -16.03
N ASN A 37 -3.29 6.04 -14.98
CA ASN A 37 -3.02 7.43 -14.58
C ASN A 37 -4.27 8.31 -14.31
N ASN A 38 -5.44 7.72 -14.05
CA ASN A 38 -6.64 8.50 -13.71
C ASN A 38 -6.92 8.46 -12.20
N ASN A 39 -6.06 9.15 -11.46
CA ASN A 39 -6.04 9.13 -9.99
C ASN A 39 -7.30 9.76 -9.37
N ASP A 40 -7.94 10.71 -10.06
CA ASP A 40 -9.17 11.37 -9.58
C ASP A 40 -10.37 10.42 -9.53
N LEU A 41 -10.52 9.56 -10.55
CA LEU A 41 -11.57 8.54 -10.54
C LEU A 41 -11.32 7.51 -9.44
N VAL A 42 -10.06 7.12 -9.21
CA VAL A 42 -9.70 6.19 -8.12
C VAL A 42 -10.13 6.78 -6.77
N LEU A 43 -9.73 8.01 -6.47
CA LEU A 43 -10.10 8.68 -5.22
C LEU A 43 -11.61 8.79 -5.05
N LYS A 44 -12.35 9.10 -6.13
CA LYS A 44 -13.82 9.16 -6.10
C LYS A 44 -14.46 7.83 -5.69
N TYR A 45 -13.99 6.71 -6.23
CA TYR A 45 -14.52 5.39 -5.92
C TYR A 45 -14.07 4.88 -4.55
N LEU A 46 -12.81 5.14 -4.16
CA LEU A 46 -12.33 4.84 -2.80
C LEU A 46 -13.14 5.59 -1.73
N ARG A 47 -13.52 6.86 -1.98
CA ARG A 47 -14.39 7.62 -1.06
C ARG A 47 -15.76 6.98 -0.88
N LYS A 48 -16.37 6.49 -1.96
CA LYS A 48 -17.64 5.75 -1.90
C LYS A 48 -17.50 4.42 -1.14
N CYS A 49 -16.37 3.73 -1.31
CA CYS A 49 -16.07 2.51 -0.57
C CYS A 49 -15.97 2.80 0.93
N LEU A 50 -15.23 3.84 1.30
CA LEU A 50 -15.01 4.23 2.68
C LEU A 50 -16.33 4.62 3.37
N ASP A 51 -17.19 5.40 2.72
CA ASP A 51 -18.51 5.80 3.27
C ASP A 51 -19.41 4.60 3.58
N ILE A 52 -19.34 3.53 2.76
CA ILE A 52 -20.07 2.29 3.04
C ILE A 52 -19.41 1.54 4.21
N GLN A 53 -18.08 1.41 4.21
CA GLN A 53 -17.33 0.71 5.25
C GLN A 53 -17.54 1.34 6.63
N GLU A 54 -17.46 2.66 6.75
CA GLU A 54 -17.65 3.37 8.02
C GLU A 54 -19.07 3.22 8.59
N ARG A 55 -20.07 2.97 7.74
CA ARG A 55 -21.46 2.74 8.16
C ARG A 55 -21.77 1.29 8.50
N THR A 56 -20.96 0.34 8.04
CA THR A 56 -21.27 -1.10 8.08
C THR A 56 -20.29 -1.92 8.89
N LEU A 57 -19.05 -1.46 9.02
CA LEU A 57 -17.99 -2.14 9.73
C LEU A 57 -17.73 -1.46 11.08
N PRO A 58 -17.33 -2.22 12.11
CA PRO A 58 -16.83 -1.63 13.33
C PRO A 58 -15.56 -0.81 13.07
N ARG A 59 -15.26 0.14 13.96
CA ARG A 59 -13.95 0.79 13.99
C ARG A 59 -12.86 -0.27 14.15
N GLU A 60 -11.67 -0.01 13.61
CA GLU A 60 -10.51 -0.92 13.63
C GLU A 60 -10.67 -2.18 12.76
N HIS A 61 -11.67 -2.21 11.87
CA HIS A 61 -11.83 -3.32 10.94
C HIS A 61 -10.76 -3.27 9.83
N PHE A 62 -10.07 -4.38 9.58
CA PHE A 62 -8.93 -4.43 8.63
C PHE A 62 -9.25 -3.90 7.21
N HIS A 63 -10.49 -4.07 6.73
CA HIS A 63 -10.94 -3.49 5.47
C HIS A 63 -10.85 -1.96 5.40
N LEU A 64 -10.99 -1.24 6.51
CA LEU A 64 -10.75 0.21 6.56
C LEU A 64 -9.27 0.51 6.34
N SER A 65 -8.39 -0.27 6.97
CA SER A 65 -6.93 -0.14 6.77
C SER A 65 -6.53 -0.29 5.31
N LEU A 66 -7.08 -1.29 4.61
CA LEU A 66 -6.83 -1.51 3.18
C LEU A 66 -7.29 -0.34 2.30
N THR A 67 -8.46 0.24 2.61
CA THR A 67 -8.94 1.39 1.84
C THR A 67 -8.05 2.60 2.06
N TYR A 68 -7.62 2.84 3.30
CA TYR A 68 -6.70 3.93 3.64
C TYR A 68 -5.30 3.74 3.04
N SER A 69 -4.77 2.52 2.99
CA SER A 69 -3.48 2.27 2.33
C SER A 69 -3.53 2.58 0.84
N LEU A 70 -4.63 2.26 0.16
CA LEU A 70 -4.84 2.63 -1.25
C LEU A 70 -4.94 4.13 -1.47
N PHE A 71 -5.60 4.87 -0.58
CA PHE A 71 -5.52 6.34 -0.60
C PHE A 71 -4.08 6.82 -0.49
N GLY A 72 -3.32 6.26 0.46
CA GLY A 72 -1.89 6.57 0.64
C GLY A 72 -1.07 6.36 -0.63
N SER A 73 -1.25 5.21 -1.29
CA SER A 73 -0.58 4.88 -2.54
C SER A 73 -0.90 5.88 -3.65
N VAL A 74 -2.18 6.19 -3.86
CA VAL A 74 -2.62 7.12 -4.92
C VAL A 74 -2.10 8.54 -4.66
N TYR A 75 -2.13 9.01 -3.42
CA TYR A 75 -1.56 10.31 -3.07
C TYR A 75 -0.04 10.34 -3.22
N LEU A 76 0.65 9.23 -2.97
CA LEU A 76 2.10 9.13 -3.16
C LEU A 76 2.46 9.27 -4.64
N GLU A 77 1.68 8.66 -5.53
CA GLU A 77 1.85 8.83 -6.98
C GLU A 77 1.58 10.26 -7.45
N GLN A 78 0.67 10.96 -6.79
CA GLN A 78 0.41 12.40 -7.02
C GLN A 78 1.44 13.31 -6.34
N GLU A 79 2.46 12.74 -5.69
CA GLU A 79 3.47 13.46 -4.88
C GLU A 79 2.85 14.29 -3.74
N ASN A 80 1.61 13.98 -3.34
CA ASN A 80 0.94 14.62 -2.22
C ASN A 80 1.30 13.92 -0.90
N TYR A 81 2.52 14.18 -0.44
CA TYR A 81 3.11 13.50 0.71
C TYR A 81 2.36 13.71 2.03
N THR A 82 1.69 14.85 2.20
CA THR A 82 0.88 15.13 3.40
C THR A 82 -0.33 14.21 3.46
N GLU A 83 -1.07 14.09 2.36
CA GLU A 83 -2.23 13.21 2.30
C GLU A 83 -1.82 11.72 2.30
N THR A 84 -0.67 11.38 1.72
CA THR A 84 -0.07 10.04 1.87
C THR A 84 0.14 9.69 3.33
N TYR A 85 0.82 10.56 4.09
CA TYR A 85 1.11 10.33 5.50
C TYR A 85 -0.16 10.18 6.32
N ASN A 86 -1.11 11.11 6.17
CA ASN A 86 -2.40 11.08 6.87
C ASN A 86 -3.18 9.79 6.56
N SER A 87 -3.18 9.35 5.31
CA SER A 87 -3.87 8.12 4.90
C SER A 87 -3.20 6.88 5.49
N CYS A 88 -1.86 6.81 5.47
CA CYS A 88 -1.14 5.71 6.09
C CYS A 88 -1.32 5.67 7.61
N GLN A 89 -1.38 6.81 8.31
CA GLN A 89 -1.68 6.84 9.75
C GLN A 89 -3.05 6.24 10.05
N LYS A 90 -4.10 6.66 9.31
CA LYS A 90 -5.43 6.06 9.44
C LYS A 90 -5.44 4.56 9.11
N ALA A 91 -4.62 4.13 8.16
CA ALA A 91 -4.46 2.71 7.87
C ALA A 91 -3.88 1.96 9.08
N LEU A 92 -2.88 2.54 9.74
CA LEU A 92 -2.22 1.96 10.93
C LEU A 92 -3.14 1.91 12.14
N GLU A 93 -4.04 2.87 12.31
CA GLU A 93 -5.07 2.85 13.36
C GLU A 93 -6.07 1.70 13.20
N ASN A 94 -6.21 1.15 11.98
CA ASN A 94 -7.20 0.13 11.66
C ASN A 94 -6.58 -1.25 11.35
N ILE A 95 -5.32 -1.47 11.73
CA ILE A 95 -4.63 -2.75 11.57
C ILE A 95 -3.86 -3.07 12.85
N ASP A 96 -3.86 -4.34 13.23
CA ASP A 96 -3.08 -4.79 14.37
C ASP A 96 -1.59 -4.74 14.05
N SER A 97 -0.90 -3.78 14.66
CA SER A 97 0.54 -3.57 14.49
C SER A 97 1.42 -4.70 15.05
N SER A 98 0.85 -5.62 15.84
CA SER A 98 1.52 -6.80 16.37
C SER A 98 1.40 -8.03 15.44
N SER A 99 0.58 -7.93 14.40
CA SER A 99 0.39 -9.00 13.43
C SER A 99 1.45 -9.00 12.32
N ASP A 100 1.88 -10.18 11.88
CA ASP A 100 2.70 -10.38 10.67
C ASP A 100 1.83 -10.23 9.40
N ASN A 101 0.92 -9.26 9.38
CA ASN A 101 -0.03 -9.08 8.29
C ASN A 101 0.69 -8.50 7.05
N PRO A 102 0.61 -9.17 5.88
CA PRO A 102 1.16 -8.67 4.61
C PRO A 102 0.83 -7.20 4.31
N PHE A 103 -0.38 -6.75 4.65
CA PHE A 103 -0.81 -5.38 4.39
C PHE A 103 -0.12 -4.35 5.28
N LEU A 104 0.38 -4.74 6.46
CA LEU A 104 1.21 -3.87 7.28
C LEU A 104 2.54 -3.58 6.58
N ALA A 105 3.11 -4.57 5.87
CA ALA A 105 4.30 -4.38 5.06
C ALA A 105 4.07 -3.37 3.92
N GLU A 106 2.94 -3.43 3.23
CA GLU A 106 2.57 -2.44 2.19
C GLU A 106 2.41 -1.03 2.77
N ILE A 107 1.78 -0.88 3.93
CA ILE A 107 1.62 0.45 4.57
C ILE A 107 2.99 1.02 4.97
N MET A 108 3.86 0.18 5.52
CA MET A 108 5.24 0.57 5.87
C MET A 108 6.03 0.97 4.63
N GLU A 109 5.85 0.27 3.51
CA GLU A 109 6.47 0.62 2.24
C GLU A 109 6.03 2.00 1.73
N ILE A 110 4.72 2.29 1.71
CA ILE A 110 4.18 3.57 1.25
C ILE A 110 4.72 4.72 2.13
N LEU A 111 4.76 4.53 3.45
CA LEU A 111 5.38 5.48 4.37
C LEU A 111 6.88 5.65 4.11
N GLY A 112 7.60 4.54 3.88
CA GLY A 112 9.02 4.56 3.54
C GLY A 112 9.30 5.37 2.28
N GLU A 113 8.52 5.15 1.22
CA GLU A 113 8.62 5.94 -0.02
C GLU A 113 8.28 7.42 0.20
N CYS A 114 7.26 7.72 1.01
CA CYS A 114 6.90 9.09 1.36
C CYS A 114 8.06 9.82 2.04
N HIS A 115 8.67 9.20 3.06
CA HIS A 115 9.85 9.74 3.74
C HIS A 115 11.06 9.83 2.80
N PHE A 116 11.28 8.81 1.96
CA PHE A 116 12.37 8.78 0.99
C PHE A 116 12.30 9.94 0.00
N LYS A 117 11.10 10.20 -0.56
CA LYS A 117 10.86 11.30 -1.50
C LYS A 117 11.01 12.67 -0.84
N LYS A 118 10.80 12.77 0.46
CA LYS A 118 11.07 13.98 1.26
C LYS A 118 12.54 14.10 1.71
N ASN A 119 13.42 13.16 1.31
CA ASN A 119 14.81 13.04 1.75
C ASN A 119 14.99 12.79 3.26
N ASN A 120 13.95 12.29 3.93
CA ASN A 120 14.03 11.84 5.33
C ASN A 120 14.54 10.39 5.36
N TYR A 121 15.82 10.19 5.06
CA TYR A 121 16.38 8.86 4.83
C TYR A 121 16.36 7.96 6.07
N SER A 122 16.59 8.50 7.26
CA SER A 122 16.57 7.71 8.50
C SER A 122 15.16 7.16 8.82
N ASP A 123 14.12 7.98 8.64
CA ASP A 123 12.72 7.54 8.80
C ASP A 123 12.35 6.51 7.72
N ALA A 124 12.73 6.79 6.47
CA ALA A 124 12.49 5.88 5.35
C ALA A 124 13.13 4.51 5.59
N MET A 125 14.37 4.49 6.09
CA MET A 125 15.10 3.27 6.41
C MET A 125 14.38 2.45 7.49
N ASN A 126 13.87 3.09 8.54
CA ASN A 126 13.09 2.41 9.58
C ASN A 126 11.82 1.77 9.03
N CYS A 127 11.08 2.51 8.20
CA CYS A 127 9.89 2.00 7.52
C CYS A 127 10.22 0.82 6.61
N PHE A 128 11.24 0.93 5.75
CA PHE A 128 11.63 -0.15 4.84
C PHE A 128 12.17 -1.39 5.55
N LYS A 129 12.93 -1.23 6.65
CA LYS A 129 13.37 -2.37 7.48
C LYS A 129 12.19 -3.12 8.09
N LYS A 130 11.18 -2.39 8.59
CA LYS A 130 9.96 -3.00 9.13
C LYS A 130 9.13 -3.68 8.05
N ALA A 131 8.99 -3.06 6.88
CA ALA A 131 8.32 -3.65 5.72
C ALA A 131 9.00 -4.97 5.28
N LEU A 132 10.33 -4.99 5.29
CA LEU A 132 11.13 -6.16 4.94
C LEU A 132 10.93 -7.31 5.95
N ASP A 133 11.03 -7.02 7.25
CA ASP A 133 10.87 -8.03 8.31
C ASP A 133 9.49 -8.71 8.23
N ILE A 134 8.43 -7.92 8.07
CA ILE A 134 7.06 -8.42 7.91
C ILE A 134 6.92 -9.23 6.61
N GLY A 135 7.46 -8.72 5.49
CA GLY A 135 7.39 -9.39 4.19
C GLY A 135 8.05 -10.78 4.21
N ILE A 136 9.20 -10.90 4.89
CA ILE A 136 9.90 -12.18 5.07
C ILE A 136 9.08 -13.14 5.95
N LYS A 137 8.57 -12.67 7.10
CA LYS A 137 7.82 -13.52 8.05
C LYS A 137 6.49 -14.01 7.49
N SER A 138 5.78 -13.14 6.80
CA SER A 138 4.45 -13.43 6.23
C SER A 138 4.49 -14.29 4.98
N LYS A 139 5.69 -14.66 4.49
CA LYS A 139 5.90 -15.38 3.21
C LYS A 139 5.14 -14.70 2.06
N LEU A 140 5.18 -13.38 2.02
CA LEU A 140 4.70 -12.59 0.90
C LEU A 140 5.48 -13.04 -0.33
N ASN A 141 4.87 -13.89 -1.15
CA ASN A 141 5.50 -14.56 -2.29
C ASN A 141 5.69 -13.62 -3.49
N GLU A 142 5.85 -12.31 -3.23
CA GLU A 142 6.12 -11.30 -4.22
C GLU A 142 7.60 -10.94 -4.17
N GLN A 143 8.42 -11.72 -4.89
CA GLN A 143 9.83 -11.41 -5.14
C GLN A 143 10.02 -9.93 -5.52
N HIS A 144 9.09 -9.37 -6.31
CA HIS A 144 9.07 -7.95 -6.69
C HIS A 144 9.00 -6.98 -5.49
N PHE A 145 8.21 -7.28 -4.45
CA PHE A 145 8.15 -6.46 -3.24
C PHE A 145 9.51 -6.44 -2.53
N LEU A 146 10.07 -7.63 -2.27
CA LEU A 146 11.36 -7.75 -1.58
C LEU A 146 12.48 -7.05 -2.35
N ILE A 147 12.54 -7.22 -3.68
CA ILE A 147 13.53 -6.55 -4.54
C ILE A 147 13.39 -5.03 -4.42
N ARG A 148 12.17 -4.49 -4.45
CA ARG A 148 11.93 -3.04 -4.35
C ARG A 148 12.43 -2.49 -3.01
N ILE A 149 12.10 -3.17 -1.90
CA ILE A 149 12.54 -2.78 -0.55
C ILE A 149 14.06 -2.87 -0.41
N TYR A 150 14.69 -3.97 -0.85
CA TYR A 150 16.15 -4.11 -0.81
C TYR A 150 16.86 -3.03 -1.63
N ARG A 151 16.32 -2.66 -2.80
CA ARG A 151 16.89 -1.60 -3.62
C ARG A 151 16.85 -0.24 -2.93
N ARG A 152 15.76 0.07 -2.21
CA ARG A 152 15.64 1.31 -1.43
C ARG A 152 16.59 1.35 -0.25
N LEU A 153 16.69 0.25 0.50
CA LEU A 153 17.65 0.14 1.60
C LEU A 153 19.09 0.28 1.11
N GLY A 154 19.44 -0.40 0.01
CA GLY A 154 20.75 -0.25 -0.63
C GLY A 154 21.05 1.20 -1.04
N PHE A 155 20.06 1.90 -1.61
CA PHE A 155 20.24 3.31 -1.97
C PHE A 155 20.45 4.18 -0.73
N ILE A 156 19.60 4.05 0.29
CA ILE A 156 19.71 4.86 1.51
C ILE A 156 21.07 4.63 2.19
N CYS A 157 21.50 3.37 2.34
CA CYS A 157 22.81 3.06 2.91
C CYS A 157 23.96 3.64 2.08
N SER A 158 23.83 3.72 0.75
CA SER A 158 24.88 4.34 -0.08
C SER A 158 25.02 5.84 0.20
N VAL A 159 23.92 6.51 0.56
CA VAL A 159 23.88 7.95 0.86
C VAL A 159 24.33 8.23 2.29
N GLU A 160 23.92 7.43 3.28
CA GLU A 160 24.23 7.67 4.70
C GLU A 160 25.56 7.05 5.19
N GLU A 161 25.92 5.86 4.73
CA GLU A 161 27.01 5.03 5.31
C GLU A 161 28.07 4.59 4.29
N GLY A 162 27.91 5.00 3.03
CA GLY A 162 28.81 4.67 1.92
C GLY A 162 28.55 3.30 1.26
N TYR A 163 29.31 3.03 0.19
CA TYR A 163 29.01 1.92 -0.74
C TYR A 163 29.14 0.51 -0.16
N ALA A 164 29.91 0.31 0.92
CA ALA A 164 30.17 -1.02 1.47
C ALA A 164 28.91 -1.67 2.08
N ASN A 165 28.13 -0.92 2.89
CA ASN A 165 26.91 -1.41 3.52
C ASN A 165 25.74 -1.53 2.52
N SER A 166 25.71 -0.63 1.53
CA SER A 166 24.79 -0.69 0.40
C SER A 166 24.88 -2.00 -0.39
N LEU A 167 26.11 -2.50 -0.57
CA LEU A 167 26.39 -3.68 -1.38
C LEU A 167 25.80 -4.96 -0.77
N ASP A 168 25.67 -5.04 0.55
CA ASP A 168 25.04 -6.18 1.24
C ASP A 168 23.54 -6.28 0.92
N TYR A 169 22.83 -5.15 0.92
CA TYR A 169 21.41 -5.12 0.55
C TYR A 169 21.19 -5.44 -0.93
N TYR A 170 22.05 -4.94 -1.82
CA TYR A 170 21.94 -5.30 -3.25
C TYR A 170 22.25 -6.77 -3.50
N LYS A 171 23.27 -7.34 -2.84
CA LYS A 171 23.57 -8.78 -2.92
C LYS A 171 22.41 -9.66 -2.49
N LYS A 172 21.63 -9.23 -1.49
CA LYS A 172 20.41 -9.95 -1.05
C LYS A 172 19.26 -9.85 -2.05
N ALA A 173 19.19 -8.79 -2.84
CA ALA A 173 18.15 -8.62 -3.88
C ALA A 173 18.40 -9.48 -5.13
N ILE A 174 19.66 -9.69 -5.51
CA ILE A 174 20.05 -10.40 -6.74
C ILE A 174 19.44 -11.81 -6.84
N PRO A 175 19.64 -12.73 -5.88
CA PRO A 175 19.13 -14.10 -6.01
C PRO A 175 17.59 -14.17 -6.06
N ILE A 176 16.91 -13.16 -5.48
CA ILE A 176 15.44 -13.06 -5.51
C ILE A 176 14.95 -12.59 -6.89
N ALA A 177 15.78 -11.86 -7.64
CA ALA A 177 15.47 -11.34 -8.96
C ALA A 177 15.79 -12.31 -10.12
N GLU A 178 16.55 -13.37 -9.83
CA GLU A 178 17.02 -14.37 -10.81
C GLU A 178 16.17 -15.67 -10.83
N GLU A 179 15.26 -15.85 -9.85
CA GLU A 179 14.23 -16.91 -9.85
C GLU A 179 13.00 -16.53 -10.68
#